data_AF-A0AAU4SQ78-F1
#
_entry.id   AF-A0AAU4SQ78-F1
#
_cell.length_a   1.000
_cell.length_b   1.000
_cell.length_c   1.000
_cell.angle_alpha   90.00
_cell.angle_beta   90.00
_cell.angle_gamma   90.00
#
_symmetry.space_group_name_H-M   'P 1'
#
loop_
_entity.id
_entity.type
_entity.pdbx_description
1 polymer ?
#
loop_
_entity_poly.entity_id
_entity_poly.type
_entity_poly.pdbx_seq_one_letter_code
_entity_poly.pdbx_strand_id
1 'polypeptide(L)' 'MAQPAGQARPPLNLDDFTQALVRRKLLSNDKYVSGIEADTEVFRGSGRLATKAFSVDIG' A
#
# COMPACT_ATOMS: atom_id res chain seq x y z
N MET A 1 6.13 2.45 -27.89
CA MET A 1 4.79 2.65 -27.27
C MET A 1 5.01 3.27 -25.90
N ALA A 2 4.60 4.52 -25.68
CA ALA A 2 4.72 5.17 -24.38
C ALA A 2 3.64 4.63 -23.43
N GLN A 3 4.02 4.25 -22.21
CA GLN A 3 3.06 3.90 -21.16
C GLN A 3 2.21 5.13 -20.81
N PRO A 4 0.89 4.99 -20.66
CA PRO A 4 0.05 6.10 -20.21
C PRO A 4 0.50 6.52 -18.80
N ALA A 5 0.66 7.82 -18.59
CA ALA A 5 0.96 8.38 -17.28
C ALA A 5 -0.18 8.01 -16.32
N GLY A 6 0.09 7.13 -15.35
CA GLY A 6 -0.86 6.79 -14.31
C GLY A 6 -1.27 8.05 -13.55
N GLN A 7 -2.57 8.27 -13.40
CA GLN A 7 -3.11 9.35 -12.57
C GLN A 7 -2.50 9.27 -11.17
N ALA A 8 -2.08 10.41 -10.62
CA ALA A 8 -1.67 10.50 -9.22
C ALA A 8 -2.86 10.07 -8.35
N ARG A 9 -2.75 8.89 -7.72
CA ARG A 9 -3.74 8.45 -6.75
C ARG A 9 -3.59 9.28 -5.48
N PRO A 10 -4.69 9.66 -4.82
CA PRO A 10 -4.61 10.30 -3.51
C PRO A 10 -3.82 9.39 -2.54
N PRO A 11 -3.09 9.97 -1.58
CA PRO A 11 -2.39 9.20 -0.56
C PRO A 11 -3.33 8.23 0.16
N LEU A 12 -2.85 7.02 0.43
CA LEU A 12 -3.57 6.05 1.25
C LEU A 12 -3.44 6.46 2.73
N ASN A 13 -4.57 6.59 3.42
CA ASN A 13 -4.57 6.67 4.88
C ASN A 13 -4.54 5.24 5.47
N LEU A 14 -3.43 4.88 6.10
CA LEU A 14 -3.24 3.56 6.70
C LEU A 14 -4.09 3.35 7.96
N ASP A 15 -4.42 4.41 8.70
CA ASP A 15 -5.32 4.32 9.85
C ASP A 15 -6.73 3.93 9.38
N ASP A 16 -7.28 4.63 8.37
CA ASP A 16 -8.61 4.29 7.80
C ASP A 16 -8.68 2.83 7.32
N PHE A 17 -7.62 2.35 6.68
CA PHE A 17 -7.52 0.97 6.22
C PHE A 17 -7.51 -0.03 7.39
N THR A 18 -6.67 0.17 8.39
CA THR A 18 -6.57 -0.73 9.56
C THR A 18 -7.84 -0.68 10.41
N GLN A 19 -8.45 0.49 10.61
CA GLN A 19 -9.75 0.63 11.27
C GLN A 19 -10.86 -0.12 10.52
N ALA A 20 -10.83 -0.16 9.18
CA ALA A 20 -11.77 -0.97 8.40
C ALA A 20 -11.60 -2.47 8.67
N LEU A 21 -10.37 -2.95 8.85
CA LEU A 21 -10.10 -4.35 9.23
C LEU A 21 -10.56 -4.66 10.65
N VAL A 22 -10.36 -3.74 11.60
CA VAL A 22 -10.86 -3.86 12.97
C VAL A 22 -12.39 -3.97 12.99
N ARG A 23 -13.10 -3.09 12.27
CA ARG A 23 -14.57 -3.16 12.16
C ARG A 23 -15.07 -4.48 11.59
N ARG A 24 -14.31 -5.10 10.68
CA ARG A 24 -14.61 -6.41 10.08
C ARG A 24 -14.18 -7.60 10.93
N LYS A 25 -13.56 -7.37 12.10
CA LYS A 25 -12.98 -8.41 12.96
C LYS A 25 -11.88 -9.23 12.26
N LEU A 26 -11.18 -8.63 11.30
CA LEU A 26 -10.04 -9.21 10.59
C LEU A 26 -8.69 -8.78 11.19
N LEU A 27 -8.70 -7.75 12.03
CA LEU A 27 -7.56 -7.25 12.78
C LEU A 27 -8.04 -6.92 14.20
N SER A 28 -7.25 -7.27 15.22
CA SER A 28 -7.52 -6.84 16.59
C SER A 28 -6.84 -5.51 16.88
N ASN A 29 -7.45 -4.65 17.69
CA ASN A 29 -6.93 -3.31 18.01
C ASN A 29 -5.71 -3.30 18.94
N ASP A 30 -5.35 -4.46 19.49
CA ASP A 30 -4.19 -4.68 20.37
C ASP A 30 -2.94 -5.15 19.60
N LYS A 31 -2.97 -5.09 18.26
CA LYS A 31 -1.87 -5.52 17.39
C LYS A 31 -1.07 -4.33 16.89
N TYR A 32 0.20 -4.58 16.59
CA TYR A 32 1.15 -3.57 16.14
C TYR A 32 1.31 -3.61 14.61
N VAL A 33 1.44 -2.44 14.00
CA VAL A 33 1.97 -2.34 12.63
C VAL A 33 3.47 -2.54 12.71
N SER A 34 3.97 -3.66 12.16
CA SER A 34 5.39 -4.01 12.23
C SER A 34 6.21 -3.61 11.00
N GLY A 35 5.56 -3.21 9.91
CA GLY A 35 6.21 -2.82 8.67
C GLY A 35 5.20 -2.28 7.65
N ILE A 36 5.68 -1.43 6.74
CA ILE A 36 4.91 -0.87 5.63
C ILE A 36 5.73 -1.05 4.37
N GLU A 37 5.17 -1.76 3.39
CA GLU A 37 5.86 -2.16 2.17
C GLU A 37 5.04 -1.75 0.93
N ALA A 38 5.73 -1.35 -0.13
CA ALA A 38 5.13 -0.99 -1.41
C ALA A 38 6.04 -1.43 -2.57
N ASP A 39 5.77 -2.60 -3.13
CA ASP A 39 6.51 -3.16 -4.27
C ASP A 39 5.58 -3.96 -5.20
N THR A 40 6.15 -4.48 -6.29
CA THR A 40 5.47 -5.34 -7.26
C THR A 40 5.79 -6.80 -6.99
N GLU A 41 4.76 -7.61 -6.81
CA GLU A 41 4.89 -9.07 -6.83
C GLU A 41 4.66 -9.60 -8.26
N VAL A 42 5.62 -10.37 -8.78
CA VAL A 42 5.62 -10.85 -10.17
C VAL A 42 5.40 -12.35 -10.19
N PHE A 43 4.19 -12.77 -10.59
CA PHE A 43 3.81 -14.18 -10.60
C PHE A 43 4.13 -14.91 -11.91
N ARG A 44 4.15 -14.19 -13.05
CA ARG A 44 4.46 -14.74 -14.38
C ARG A 44 5.13 -13.67 -15.25
N GLY A 45 6.03 -14.09 -16.15
CA GLY A 45 6.74 -13.20 -17.07
C GLY A 45 7.81 -12.34 -16.38
N SER A 46 8.19 -11.24 -17.02
CA SER A 46 9.11 -10.24 -16.46
C SER A 46 8.45 -8.86 -16.48
N GLY A 47 8.17 -8.32 -15.30
CA GLY A 47 7.64 -6.97 -15.13
C GLY A 47 8.14 -6.41 -13.80
N ARG A 48 8.43 -5.12 -13.75
CA ARG A 48 8.77 -4.42 -12.50
C ARG A 48 8.15 -3.04 -12.56
N LEU A 49 7.19 -2.75 -11.67
CA LEU A 49 6.76 -1.38 -11.49
C LEU A 49 7.85 -0.67 -10.68
N ALA A 50 8.50 0.34 -11.27
CA ALA A 50 9.47 1.12 -10.54
C ALA A 50 8.76 2.11 -9.60
N THR A 51 8.86 1.88 -8.29
CA THR A 51 8.45 2.86 -7.28
C THR A 51 9.38 4.07 -7.34
N LYS A 52 8.88 5.20 -7.86
CA LYS A 52 9.67 6.44 -8.00
C LYS A 52 9.85 7.20 -6.68
N ALA A 53 8.86 7.10 -5.79
CA ALA A 53 8.88 7.71 -4.48
C ALA A 53 7.98 6.89 -3.55
N PHE A 54 8.42 6.74 -2.30
CA PHE A 54 7.69 6.11 -1.21
C PHE A 54 7.93 6.95 0.03
N SER A 55 6.85 7.30 0.74
CA SER A 55 6.90 8.00 2.01
C SER A 55 5.73 7.54 2.86
N VAL A 56 5.97 7.47 4.15
CA VAL A 56 4.96 7.19 5.16
C VAL A 56 5.14 8.22 6.25
N ASP A 57 4.01 8.80 6.66
CA ASP A 57 3.91 9.58 7.88
C ASP A 57 3.08 8.79 8.88
N ILE A 58 3.64 8.58 10.07
CA ILE A 58 2.95 7.97 11.22
C ILE A 58 2.99 9.06 12.29
N GLY A 59 1.81 9.58 12.62
CA GLY A 59 1.64 10.75 13.49
C GLY A 59 2.34 10.67 14.84
#